data_AF-A0A7L3L976-F1
#
_entry.id   AF-A0A7L3L976-F1
#
_cell.length_a   1.000
_cell.length_b   1.000
_cell.length_c   1.000
_cell.angle_alpha   90.00
_cell.angle_beta   90.00
_cell.angle_gamma   90.00
#
_symmetry.space_group_name_H-M   'P 1'
#
loop_
_entity.id
_entity.type
_entity.pdbx_description
1 polymer ?
#
loop_
_entity_poly.entity_id
_entity_poly.type
_entity_poly.pdbx_seq_one_letter_code
_entity_poly.pdbx_strand_id
1 'polypeptide(L)'
;TCATVAMPEVNTDHLDEQQVQLLAEMCILIDENDNKIGADTKKNCHLNENIDKGLLHRAFSVFLFNSENKLLLQQRSNAKITFPDCFTNTCCSHPLSHPLELEENEAIGVRRAAQRRLKAELGIPMEQV
;
A
#
# COMPACT_ATOMS: atom_id res chain seq x y z
N THR A 1 1.53 32.71 -5.15
CA THR A 1 1.02 32.48 -3.78
C THR A 1 0.21 31.21 -3.79
N CYS A 2 0.79 30.07 -3.40
CA CYS A 2 0.06 28.80 -3.36
C CYS A 2 -0.85 28.80 -2.13
N ALA A 3 -2.15 28.91 -2.36
CA ALA A 3 -3.14 28.71 -1.32
C ALA A 3 -3.18 27.23 -0.94
N THR A 4 -2.87 26.92 0.31
CA THR A 4 -3.18 25.64 0.92
C THR A 4 -4.68 25.47 0.94
N VAL A 5 -5.20 24.66 0.02
CA VAL A 5 -6.61 24.24 0.03
C VAL A 5 -6.77 23.31 1.23
N ALA A 6 -7.42 23.79 2.27
CA ALA A 6 -7.86 22.94 3.38
C ALA A 6 -8.89 21.93 2.82
N MET A 7 -8.57 20.65 2.99
CA MET A 7 -9.30 19.52 2.39
C MET A 7 -10.46 19.07 3.28
N PRO A 8 -11.46 18.35 2.72
CA PRO A 8 -12.58 17.83 3.50
C PRO A 8 -12.09 16.86 4.58
N GLU A 9 -12.55 17.05 5.82
CA GLU A 9 -12.32 16.10 6.90
C GLU A 9 -13.12 14.81 6.65
N VAL A 10 -12.45 13.79 6.12
CA VAL A 10 -12.98 12.42 6.17
C VAL A 10 -13.02 12.01 7.64
N ASN A 11 -14.22 11.81 8.20
CA ASN A 11 -14.38 11.32 9.56
C ASN A 11 -13.76 9.91 9.66
N THR A 12 -12.74 9.78 10.52
CA THR A 12 -12.03 8.52 10.80
C THR A 12 -12.35 7.95 12.18
N ASP A 13 -13.30 8.54 12.91
CA ASP A 13 -13.56 8.24 14.33
C ASP A 13 -14.07 6.81 14.56
N HIS A 14 -14.60 6.17 13.51
CA HIS A 14 -15.08 4.79 13.54
C HIS A 14 -14.07 3.77 12.99
N LEU A 15 -12.87 4.20 12.61
CA LEU A 15 -11.84 3.34 12.03
C LEU A 15 -10.85 2.88 13.10
N ASP A 16 -10.28 1.69 12.89
CA ASP A 16 -9.22 1.16 13.74
C ASP A 16 -8.01 2.10 13.81
N GLU A 17 -7.54 2.42 15.03
CA GLU A 17 -6.49 3.42 15.26
C GLU A 17 -5.19 3.10 14.52
N GLN A 18 -4.81 1.82 14.42
CA GLN A 18 -3.61 1.43 13.70
C GLN A 18 -3.79 1.65 12.19
N GLN A 19 -4.96 1.33 11.63
CA GLN A 19 -5.23 1.65 10.23
C GLN A 19 -5.25 3.15 9.95
N VAL A 20 -5.74 3.97 10.88
CA VAL A 20 -5.70 5.44 10.77
C VAL A 20 -4.26 5.95 10.76
N GLN A 21 -3.39 5.44 11.64
CA GLN A 21 -1.97 5.81 11.62
C GLN A 21 -1.29 5.46 10.28
N LEU A 22 -1.65 4.30 9.70
CA LEU A 22 -1.12 3.88 8.39
C LEU A 22 -1.59 4.77 7.23
N LEU A 23 -2.64 5.58 7.40
CA LEU A 23 -3.06 6.53 6.36
C LEU A 23 -2.03 7.65 6.10
N ALA A 24 -1.15 7.91 7.07
CA ALA A 24 -0.05 8.87 6.94
C ALA A 24 1.18 8.30 6.23
N GLU A 25 1.22 7.00 5.92
CA GLU A 25 2.30 6.40 5.13
C GLU A 25 2.40 7.12 3.77
N MET A 26 3.63 7.47 3.36
CA MET A 26 3.87 8.13 2.08
C MET A 26 4.01 7.08 0.97
N CYS A 27 3.09 7.11 0.01
CA CYS A 27 3.12 6.30 -1.21
C CYS A 27 3.97 6.98 -2.30
N ILE A 28 4.48 6.19 -3.24
CA ILE A 28 5.18 6.69 -4.43
C ILE A 28 4.15 7.05 -5.49
N LEU A 29 4.06 8.33 -5.89
CA LEU A 29 3.24 8.74 -7.02
C LEU A 29 3.95 8.46 -8.33
N ILE A 30 3.21 7.97 -9.31
CA ILE A 30 3.73 7.57 -10.62
C ILE A 30 2.90 8.15 -11.77
N ASP A 31 3.49 8.23 -12.95
CA ASP A 31 2.75 8.37 -14.20
C ASP A 31 2.27 7.01 -14.72
N GLU A 32 1.58 7.00 -15.87
CA GLU A 32 1.05 5.76 -16.50
C GLU A 32 2.14 4.80 -16.99
N ASN A 33 3.40 5.26 -17.09
CA ASN A 33 4.55 4.45 -17.49
C ASN A 33 5.36 3.97 -16.27
N ASP A 34 4.79 4.07 -15.07
CA ASP A 34 5.45 3.74 -13.80
C ASP A 34 6.70 4.59 -13.52
N ASN A 35 6.81 5.81 -14.07
CA ASN A 35 7.88 6.72 -13.67
C ASN A 35 7.48 7.47 -12.40
N LYS A 36 8.38 7.51 -11.41
CA LYS A 36 8.14 8.30 -10.19
C LYS A 36 8.00 9.79 -10.48
N ILE A 37 6.86 10.37 -10.10
CA ILE A 37 6.58 11.83 -10.25
C ILE A 37 6.46 12.57 -8.92
N GLY A 38 6.35 11.85 -7.79
CA GLY A 38 6.20 12.49 -6.48
C GLY A 38 5.93 11.51 -5.35
N ALA A 39 5.33 12.02 -4.28
CA ALA A 39 4.87 11.26 -3.14
C ALA A 39 3.64 11.93 -2.52
N ASP A 40 2.71 11.13 -2.01
CA ASP A 40 1.55 11.61 -1.27
C ASP A 40 1.13 10.59 -0.21
N THR A 41 0.31 11.00 0.74
CA THR A 41 -0.21 10.12 1.80
C THR A 41 -1.05 9.01 1.20
N LYS A 42 -1.03 7.85 1.86
CA LYS A 42 -1.91 6.72 1.55
C LYS A 42 -3.38 7.15 1.55
N LYS A 43 -3.79 8.02 2.48
CA LYS A 43 -5.13 8.64 2.48
C LYS A 43 -5.45 9.24 1.12
N ASN A 44 -4.65 10.21 0.68
CA ASN A 44 -4.91 10.93 -0.58
C ASN A 44 -4.89 10.01 -1.78
N CYS A 45 -3.98 9.04 -1.81
CA CYS A 45 -3.85 8.03 -2.87
C CYS A 45 -5.06 7.12 -3.02
N HIS A 46 -5.90 6.98 -1.98
CA HIS A 46 -7.05 6.07 -1.96
C HIS A 46 -8.40 6.81 -1.94
N LEU A 47 -8.41 8.13 -2.05
CA LEU A 47 -9.65 8.90 -2.20
C LEU A 47 -10.07 8.93 -3.66
N ASN A 48 -11.30 8.49 -3.95
CA ASN A 48 -11.86 8.51 -5.30
C ASN A 48 -11.79 9.90 -5.95
N GLU A 49 -12.02 10.97 -5.18
CA GLU A 49 -11.92 12.35 -5.69
C GLU A 49 -10.53 12.73 -6.23
N ASN A 50 -9.47 12.05 -5.80
CA ASN A 50 -8.11 12.28 -6.29
C ASN A 50 -7.76 11.29 -7.40
N ILE A 51 -8.23 10.05 -7.29
CA ILE A 51 -8.10 9.04 -8.35
C ILE A 51 -8.80 9.53 -9.64
N ASP A 52 -10.00 10.10 -9.53
CA ASP A 52 -10.77 10.65 -10.66
C ASP A 52 -10.09 11.87 -11.30
N LYS A 53 -9.13 12.50 -10.60
CA LYS A 53 -8.26 13.58 -11.12
C LYS A 53 -6.96 13.04 -11.74
N GLY A 54 -6.78 11.72 -11.80
CA GLY A 54 -5.60 11.05 -12.37
C GLY A 54 -4.49 10.73 -11.37
N LEU A 55 -4.76 10.77 -10.06
CA LEU A 55 -3.75 10.40 -9.06
C LEU A 55 -3.45 8.90 -9.11
N LEU A 56 -2.22 8.54 -9.46
CA LEU A 56 -1.74 7.15 -9.53
C LEU A 56 -0.57 6.95 -8.56
N HIS A 57 -0.53 5.76 -7.95
CA HIS A 57 0.52 5.38 -7.02
C HIS A 57 0.99 3.95 -7.25
N ARG A 58 2.27 3.68 -6.97
CA ARG A 58 2.88 2.36 -7.13
C ARG A 58 2.38 1.40 -6.04
N ALA A 59 2.11 0.15 -6.42
CA ALA A 59 1.64 -0.91 -5.53
C ALA A 59 2.30 -2.25 -5.86
N PHE A 60 2.08 -3.27 -5.02
CA PHE A 60 2.48 -4.64 -5.30
C PHE A 60 1.42 -5.66 -4.86
N SER A 61 1.51 -6.86 -5.44
CA SER A 61 0.66 -8.01 -5.11
C SER A 61 1.50 -9.29 -5.09
N VAL A 62 1.51 -9.99 -3.95
CA VAL A 62 2.26 -11.23 -3.74
C VAL A 62 1.35 -12.43 -3.91
N PHE A 63 1.82 -13.45 -4.63
CA PHE A 63 1.21 -14.76 -4.74
C PHE A 63 2.19 -15.80 -4.20
N LEU A 64 1.96 -16.26 -2.98
CA LEU A 64 2.83 -17.23 -2.31
C LEU A 64 2.23 -18.63 -2.44
N PHE A 65 3.02 -19.54 -2.98
CA PHE A 65 2.67 -20.95 -3.12
C PHE A 65 3.48 -21.79 -2.15
N ASN A 66 2.85 -22.78 -1.53
CA ASN A 66 3.59 -23.78 -0.77
C ASN A 66 4.23 -24.83 -1.72
N SER A 67 4.98 -25.80 -1.17
CA SER A 67 5.62 -26.87 -1.95
C SER A 67 4.65 -27.83 -2.66
N GLU A 68 3.36 -27.75 -2.37
CA GLU A 68 2.29 -28.49 -3.06
C GLU A 68 1.60 -27.65 -4.15
N ASN A 69 2.17 -26.49 -4.53
CA ASN A 69 1.58 -25.53 -5.47
C ASN A 69 0.21 -24.98 -5.05
N LYS A 70 -0.10 -24.94 -3.75
CA LYS A 70 -1.33 -24.31 -3.23
C LYS A 70 -1.07 -22.84 -2.95
N LEU A 71 -1.94 -21.97 -3.45
CA LEU A 71 -1.89 -20.53 -3.23
C LEU A 71 -2.41 -20.17 -1.83
N LEU A 72 -1.66 -19.37 -1.09
CA LEU A 72 -2.13 -18.76 0.16
C LEU A 72 -3.02 -17.56 -0.15
N LEU A 73 -4.30 -17.66 0.23
CA LEU A 73 -5.26 -16.55 0.18
C LEU A 73 -5.36 -15.87 1.55
N GLN A 74 -5.58 -14.55 1.54
CA GLN A 74 -5.89 -13.77 2.74
C GLN A 74 -7.38 -13.41 2.74
N GLN A 75 -8.05 -13.56 3.89
CA GLN A 75 -9.28 -12.82 4.16
C GLN A 75 -8.90 -11.55 4.92
N ARG A 76 -9.26 -10.39 4.36
CA ARG A 76 -8.93 -9.09 4.96
C ARG A 76 -9.73 -8.89 6.25
N SER A 77 -9.12 -8.26 7.26
CA SER A 77 -9.85 -7.93 8.49
C SER A 77 -10.95 -6.90 8.22
N ASN A 78 -12.01 -6.95 9.03
CA ASN A 78 -13.07 -5.94 9.05
C ASN A 78 -12.55 -4.52 9.36
N ALA A 79 -11.39 -4.41 10.01
CA ALA A 79 -10.73 -3.15 10.34
C ALA A 79 -10.14 -2.43 9.10
N LYS A 80 -9.97 -3.10 7.96
CA LYS A 80 -9.37 -2.48 6.76
C LYS A 80 -10.28 -1.39 6.21
N ILE A 81 -9.71 -0.21 5.98
CA ILE A 81 -10.40 0.97 5.43
C ILE A 81 -10.96 0.68 4.02
N THR A 82 -10.18 -0.01 3.19
CA THR A 82 -10.59 -0.43 1.86
C THR A 82 -10.82 -1.94 1.84
N PHE A 83 -11.98 -2.34 1.31
CA PHE A 83 -12.38 -3.74 1.09
C PHE A 83 -12.25 -4.63 2.35
N PRO A 84 -12.95 -4.30 3.45
CA PRO A 84 -13.01 -5.19 4.62
C PRO A 84 -13.67 -6.52 4.26
N ASP A 85 -13.25 -7.60 4.93
CA ASP A 85 -13.79 -8.97 4.84
C ASP A 85 -13.69 -9.67 3.47
N CYS A 86 -13.10 -9.02 2.46
CA CYS A 86 -12.87 -9.62 1.16
C CYS A 86 -11.72 -10.66 1.19
N PHE A 87 -11.92 -11.77 0.48
CA PHE A 87 -10.84 -12.68 0.12
C PHE A 87 -9.99 -12.06 -1.01
N THR A 88 -8.68 -12.18 -0.89
CA THR A 88 -7.70 -11.67 -1.86
C THR A 88 -6.47 -12.58 -1.90
N ASN A 89 -5.49 -12.26 -2.75
CA ASN A 89 -4.20 -12.96 -2.83
C ASN A 89 -3.41 -12.82 -1.52
N THR A 90 -2.19 -13.37 -1.47
CA THR A 90 -1.42 -13.51 -0.22
C THR A 90 -1.19 -12.18 0.51
N CYS A 91 -0.73 -11.14 -0.19
CA CYS A 91 -0.41 -9.86 0.42
C CYS A 91 -0.39 -8.75 -0.65
N CYS A 92 -1.02 -7.61 -0.34
CA CYS A 92 -1.07 -6.43 -1.21
C CYS A 92 -0.81 -5.17 -0.40
N SER A 93 0.07 -4.31 -0.89
CA SER A 93 0.37 -3.02 -0.27
C SER A 93 1.16 -2.13 -1.23
N HIS A 94 1.87 -1.14 -0.69
CA HIS A 94 2.65 -0.17 -1.44
C HIS A 94 4.11 -0.16 -0.98
N PRO A 95 5.08 0.00 -1.91
CA PRO A 95 6.38 0.54 -1.54
C PRO A 95 6.20 1.96 -1.00
N LEU A 96 6.93 2.27 0.08
CA LEU A 96 6.95 3.58 0.69
C LEU A 96 7.85 4.52 -0.13
N SER A 97 7.52 5.81 -0.13
CA SER A 97 8.41 6.87 -0.61
C SER A 97 9.55 7.13 0.40
N HIS A 98 10.35 6.10 0.66
CA HIS A 98 11.50 6.06 1.54
C HIS A 98 12.72 5.52 0.76
N PRO A 99 13.95 6.01 0.99
CA PRO A 99 15.13 5.63 0.17
C PRO A 99 15.32 4.12 -0.05
N LEU A 100 15.04 3.29 0.96
CA LEU A 100 15.19 1.83 0.84
C LEU A 100 14.19 1.16 -0.12
N GLU A 101 13.01 1.76 -0.30
CA GLU A 101 11.91 1.21 -1.11
C GLU A 101 11.72 1.97 -2.43
N LEU A 102 12.48 3.05 -2.65
CA LEU A 102 12.54 3.83 -3.89
C LEU A 102 13.51 3.26 -4.93
N GLU A 103 14.39 2.33 -4.56
CA GLU A 103 15.36 1.74 -5.49
C GLU A 103 14.66 0.86 -6.54
N GLU A 104 14.83 1.23 -7.81
CA GLU A 104 14.14 0.60 -8.93
C GLU A 104 14.98 -0.49 -9.60
N ASN A 105 16.30 -0.52 -9.38
CA ASN A 105 17.15 -1.54 -9.98
C ASN A 105 16.69 -2.95 -9.54
N GLU A 106 16.40 -3.79 -10.53
CA GLU A 106 15.81 -5.13 -10.34
C GLU A 106 14.59 -5.13 -9.38
N ALA A 107 13.81 -4.04 -9.37
CA ALA A 107 12.63 -3.88 -8.53
C ALA A 107 12.90 -4.16 -7.03
N ILE A 108 14.13 -3.93 -6.54
CA ILE A 108 14.50 -4.28 -5.17
C ILE A 108 13.71 -3.48 -4.12
N GLY A 109 13.34 -2.24 -4.41
CA GLY A 109 12.53 -1.41 -3.51
C GLY A 109 11.16 -2.03 -3.22
N VAL A 110 10.46 -2.47 -4.26
CA VAL A 110 9.15 -3.14 -4.11
C VAL A 110 9.28 -4.54 -3.51
N ARG A 111 10.38 -5.28 -3.79
CA ARG A 111 10.66 -6.57 -3.13
C ARG A 111 10.87 -6.42 -1.62
N ARG A 112 11.60 -5.38 -1.19
CA ARG A 112 11.75 -5.03 0.24
C ARG A 112 10.42 -4.66 0.88
N ALA A 113 9.57 -3.91 0.17
CA ALA A 113 8.23 -3.58 0.64
C ALA A 113 7.35 -4.82 0.83
N ALA A 114 7.41 -5.77 -0.12
CA ALA A 114 6.71 -7.05 -0.03
C ALA A 114 7.17 -7.87 1.18
N GLN A 115 8.49 -8.03 1.36
CA GLN A 115 9.07 -8.71 2.52
C GLN A 115 8.62 -8.07 3.85
N ARG A 116 8.65 -6.74 3.95
CA ARG A 116 8.17 -5.99 5.13
C ARG A 116 6.70 -6.28 5.42
N ARG A 117 5.83 -6.29 4.41
CA ARG A 117 4.39 -6.49 4.60
C ARG A 117 4.01 -7.93 4.84
N LEU A 118 4.70 -8.90 4.25
CA LEU A 118 4.53 -10.32 4.58
C LEU A 118 4.83 -10.57 6.06
N LYS A 119 5.89 -9.98 6.61
CA LYS A 119 6.16 -10.01 8.05
C LYS A 119 5.08 -9.31 8.87
N ALA A 120 4.67 -8.11 8.47
CA ALA A 120 3.71 -7.31 9.23
C ALA A 120 2.28 -7.88 9.23
N GLU A 121 1.84 -8.49 8.13
CA GLU A 121 0.46 -8.99 7.97
C GLU A 121 0.31 -10.47 8.26
N LEU A 122 1.31 -11.29 7.93
CA LEU A 122 1.23 -12.75 8.01
C LEU A 122 2.25 -13.34 9.00
N GLY A 123 3.09 -12.51 9.62
CA GLY A 123 4.12 -12.97 10.56
C GLY A 123 5.27 -13.74 9.92
N ILE A 124 5.39 -13.75 8.59
CA ILE A 124 6.45 -14.48 7.88
C ILE A 124 7.80 -13.80 8.15
N PRO A 125 8.80 -14.50 8.71
CA PRO A 125 10.11 -13.92 8.97
C PRO A 125 10.78 -13.44 7.69
N MET A 126 11.52 -12.33 7.78
CA MET A 126 12.13 -11.69 6.59
C MET A 126 13.13 -12.62 5.92
N GLU A 127 13.90 -13.38 6.70
CA GLU A 127 14.89 -14.34 6.22
C GLU A 127 14.30 -15.50 5.39
N GLN A 128 12.98 -15.67 5.36
CA GLN A 128 12.29 -16.70 4.58
C GLN A 128 11.77 -16.20 3.22
N VAL A 129 11.97 -14.90 2.90
CA VAL A 129 11.45 -14.24 1.69
C VAL A 129 12.55 -13.46 0.99
#